data_AF-A0A538J9C8-F1
#
_entry.id   AF-A0A538J9C8-F1
#
_cell.length_a   1.000
_cell.length_b   1.000
_cell.length_c   1.000
_cell.angle_alpha   90.00
_cell.angle_beta   90.00
_cell.angle_gamma   90.00
#
_symmetry.space_group_name_H-M   'P 1'
#
loop_
_entity.id
_entity.type
_entity.pdbx_description
1 polymer ?
#
loop_
_entity_poly.entity_id
_entity_poly.type
_entity_poly.pdbx_seq_one_letter_code
_entity_poly.pdbx_strand_id
1 'polypeptide(L)'
;MLRKVWFYELFGLMRSDLLERTGLLRLFFGSCQVLLAELVLLGTVEKVPGELIFMRYPTFKILDAKRDMALKMDPEWSGRIFFPEVQIITEWLRVVRRSHLGPAEKARCVAAVGRKVAQPDNLGKLLLPGPNNYLGLNLSRRRPARLKRR
;
A
#
# COMPACT_ATOMS: atom_id res chain seq x y z
N MET A 1 1.77 5.77 4.58
CA MET A 1 1.52 5.69 3.14
C MET A 1 2.06 6.94 2.46
N LEU A 2 2.64 6.75 1.28
CA LEU A 2 3.21 7.80 0.48
C LEU A 2 2.09 8.69 -0.12
N ARG A 3 1.53 9.60 0.69
CA ARG A 3 0.18 10.21 0.61
C ARG A 3 -0.95 9.16 0.55
N LYS A 4 -1.96 9.26 1.43
CA LYS A 4 -3.21 8.48 1.29
C LYS A 4 -3.94 9.04 0.08
N VAL A 5 -3.84 8.35 -1.05
CA VAL A 5 -4.77 8.53 -2.16
C VAL A 5 -5.73 7.34 -2.05
N TRP A 6 -7.02 7.59 -2.20
CA TRP A 6 -7.97 6.50 -2.35
C TRP A 6 -7.79 5.93 -3.77
N PHE A 7 -7.67 4.61 -3.89
CA PHE A 7 -7.45 3.94 -5.18
C PHE A 7 -8.79 3.49 -5.73
N TYR A 8 -9.50 4.43 -6.36
CA TYR A 8 -10.81 4.14 -6.94
C TYR A 8 -10.69 3.33 -8.24
N GLU A 9 -9.52 3.34 -8.86
CA GLU A 9 -9.21 2.60 -10.08
C GLU A 9 -9.38 1.09 -9.90
N LEU A 10 -9.30 0.59 -8.67
CA LEU A 10 -9.57 -0.82 -8.35
C LEU A 10 -11.02 -1.24 -8.56
N PHE A 11 -11.95 -0.31 -8.53
CA PHE A 11 -13.35 -0.57 -8.82
C PHE A 11 -13.67 -0.48 -10.32
N GLY A 12 -12.66 -0.24 -11.17
CA GLY A 12 -12.82 -0.29 -12.62
C GLY A 12 -13.10 -1.69 -13.16
N LEU A 13 -13.48 -1.76 -14.43
CA LEU A 13 -13.63 -3.04 -15.15
C LEU A 13 -12.25 -3.50 -15.64
N MET A 14 -11.92 -4.76 -15.36
CA MET A 14 -10.68 -5.38 -15.82
C MET A 14 -10.98 -6.76 -16.38
N ARG A 15 -10.19 -7.17 -17.37
CA ARG A 15 -10.31 -8.53 -17.92
C ARG A 15 -9.81 -9.54 -16.89
N SER A 16 -10.53 -10.64 -16.72
CA SER A 16 -10.19 -11.69 -15.75
C SER A 16 -8.84 -12.33 -16.05
N ASP A 17 -8.55 -12.59 -17.32
CA ASP A 17 -7.29 -13.19 -17.78
C ASP A 17 -6.05 -12.31 -17.44
N LEU A 18 -6.19 -10.98 -17.49
CA LEU A 18 -5.14 -10.08 -17.05
C LEU A 18 -5.01 -10.04 -15.52
N LEU A 19 -6.14 -10.06 -14.80
CA LEU A 19 -6.13 -10.07 -13.35
C LEU A 19 -5.46 -11.34 -12.79
N GLU A 20 -5.70 -12.49 -13.40
CA GLU A 20 -5.09 -13.78 -13.04
C GLU A 20 -3.56 -13.79 -13.20
N ARG A 21 -3.00 -12.92 -14.05
CA ARG A 21 -1.56 -12.79 -14.24
C ARG A 21 -0.87 -11.91 -13.19
N THR A 22 -1.64 -11.33 -12.26
CA THR A 22 -1.13 -10.48 -11.17
C THR A 22 -0.88 -11.31 -9.90
N GLY A 23 -0.32 -10.68 -8.86
CA GLY A 23 -0.26 -11.28 -7.52
C GLY A 23 -1.60 -11.33 -6.78
N LEU A 24 -2.70 -10.93 -7.43
CA LEU A 24 -4.03 -10.71 -6.86
C LEU A 24 -4.00 -9.75 -5.65
N LEU A 25 -5.15 -9.57 -5.00
CA LEU A 25 -5.22 -8.74 -3.81
C LEU A 25 -4.57 -9.46 -2.62
N ARG A 26 -3.46 -8.90 -2.13
CA ARG A 26 -2.67 -9.49 -1.06
C ARG A 26 -3.02 -8.93 0.32
N LEU A 27 -2.74 -9.70 1.37
CA LEU A 27 -3.10 -9.39 2.75
C LEU A 27 -2.07 -8.47 3.44
N PHE A 28 -1.89 -7.26 2.90
CA PHE A 28 -1.07 -6.25 3.56
C PHE A 28 -1.52 -4.83 3.23
N PHE A 29 -1.15 -3.89 4.09
CA PHE A 29 -1.54 -2.51 3.95
C PHE A 29 -0.99 -1.89 2.66
N GLY A 30 -1.89 -1.48 1.75
CA GLY A 30 -1.53 -0.90 0.46
C GLY A 30 -1.32 -1.91 -0.68
N SER A 31 -1.70 -3.17 -0.50
CA SER A 31 -1.72 -4.18 -1.57
C SER A 31 -2.52 -3.74 -2.80
N CYS A 32 -3.61 -3.00 -2.59
CA CYS A 32 -4.36 -2.26 -3.61
C CYS A 32 -3.48 -1.46 -4.60
N GLN A 33 -2.49 -0.73 -4.07
CA GLN A 33 -1.58 0.07 -4.89
C GLN A 33 -0.66 -0.81 -5.75
N VAL A 34 -0.31 -1.98 -5.21
CA VAL A 34 0.60 -2.89 -5.90
C VAL A 34 -0.15 -3.63 -7.00
N LEU A 35 -1.38 -4.08 -6.73
CA LEU A 35 -2.23 -4.68 -7.76
C LEU A 35 -2.46 -3.72 -8.93
N LEU A 36 -2.75 -2.45 -8.65
CA LEU A 36 -2.90 -1.44 -9.71
C LEU A 36 -1.60 -1.26 -10.51
N ALA A 37 -0.44 -1.27 -9.85
CA ALA A 37 0.85 -1.21 -10.54
C ALA A 37 1.08 -2.44 -11.43
N GLU A 38 0.71 -3.65 -10.99
CA GLU A 38 0.79 -4.86 -11.82
C GLU A 38 -0.09 -4.76 -13.06
N LEU A 39 -1.33 -4.31 -12.91
CA LEU A 39 -2.28 -4.16 -14.02
C LEU A 39 -1.78 -3.15 -15.07
N VAL A 40 -1.27 -1.99 -14.64
CA VAL A 40 -0.73 -0.96 -15.55
C VAL A 40 0.53 -1.43 -16.28
N LEU A 41 1.30 -2.36 -15.71
CA LEU A 41 2.44 -2.96 -16.40
C LEU A 41 2.05 -4.10 -17.36
N LEU A 42 0.82 -4.61 -17.27
CA LEU A 42 0.27 -5.61 -18.19
C LEU A 42 -0.46 -5.00 -19.39
N GLY A 43 -0.92 -3.75 -19.29
CA GLY A 43 -1.62 -3.06 -20.36
C GLY A 43 -2.05 -1.63 -20.01
N THR A 44 -2.75 -1.00 -20.94
CA THR A 44 -3.22 0.38 -20.81
C THR A 44 -4.47 0.47 -19.94
N VAL A 45 -4.59 1.56 -19.17
CA VAL A 45 -5.80 1.88 -18.40
C VAL A 45 -6.49 3.07 -19.05
N GLU A 46 -7.76 2.89 -19.41
CA GLU A 46 -8.60 3.93 -20.00
C GLU A 46 -9.59 4.47 -18.97
N LYS A 47 -9.74 5.80 -18.92
CA LYS A 47 -10.71 6.44 -18.04
C LYS A 47 -12.06 6.53 -18.76
N VAL A 48 -13.06 5.84 -18.21
CA VAL A 48 -14.44 5.96 -18.71
C VAL A 48 -15.00 7.33 -18.34
N PRO A 49 -15.68 8.04 -19.26
CA PRO A 49 -16.33 9.30 -18.93
C PRO A 49 -17.51 9.10 -17.98
N GLY A 50 -17.69 10.05 -17.06
CA GLY A 50 -18.78 10.03 -16.07
C GLY A 50 -18.42 9.36 -14.73
N GLU A 51 -19.27 9.56 -13.73
CA GLU A 51 -19.16 8.94 -12.42
C GLU A 51 -19.98 7.65 -12.39
N LEU A 52 -19.30 6.49 -12.40
CA LEU A 52 -19.97 5.19 -12.37
C LEU A 52 -20.14 4.64 -10.94
N ILE A 53 -19.38 5.17 -9.98
CA ILE A 53 -19.27 4.60 -8.64
C ILE A 53 -19.38 5.72 -7.62
N PHE A 54 -20.44 5.66 -6.82
CA PHE A 54 -20.66 6.57 -5.71
C PHE A 54 -20.18 5.93 -4.42
N MET A 55 -19.17 6.52 -3.78
CA MET A 55 -18.72 6.05 -2.49
C MET A 55 -19.59 6.64 -1.39
N ARG A 56 -20.25 5.78 -0.61
CA ARG A 56 -20.90 6.19 0.63
C ARG A 56 -19.85 6.25 1.74
N TYR A 57 -19.52 7.45 2.19
CA TYR A 57 -18.69 7.59 3.38
C TYR A 57 -19.52 7.26 4.63
N PRO A 58 -19.12 6.27 5.43
CA PRO A 58 -19.64 6.19 6.77
C PRO A 58 -19.17 7.41 7.58
N THR A 59 -20.05 7.98 8.39
CA THR A 59 -19.78 9.15 9.25
C THR A 59 -18.70 8.88 10.31
N PHE A 60 -18.26 7.63 10.48
CA PHE A 60 -17.18 7.29 11.40
C PHE A 60 -15.81 7.48 10.76
N LYS A 61 -14.96 8.30 11.39
CA LYS A 61 -13.54 8.41 11.04
C LYS A 61 -12.85 7.09 11.37
N ILE A 62 -12.39 6.37 10.33
CA ILE A 62 -11.44 5.26 10.50
C ILE A 62 -10.08 5.88 10.86
N LEU A 63 -9.90 6.15 12.15
CA LEU A 63 -8.69 6.68 12.78
C LEU A 63 -7.77 5.57 13.28
N ASP A 64 -7.89 4.36 12.73
CA ASP A 64 -6.98 3.28 13.10
C ASP A 64 -5.55 3.64 12.72
N ALA A 65 -4.62 3.42 13.65
CA ALA A 65 -3.20 3.47 13.33
C ALA A 65 -2.90 2.40 12.27
N LYS A 66 -1.91 2.64 11.40
CA LYS A 66 -1.58 1.69 10.30
C LYS A 66 -1.30 0.27 10.79
N ARG A 67 -0.73 0.14 11.99
CA ARG A 67 -0.48 -1.15 12.63
C ARG A 67 -1.78 -1.89 12.93
N ASP A 68 -2.79 -1.19 13.43
CA ASP A 68 -4.09 -1.78 13.73
C ASP A 68 -4.81 -2.19 12.42
N MET A 69 -4.62 -1.42 11.35
CA MET A 69 -5.09 -1.81 10.01
C MET A 69 -4.36 -3.05 9.46
N ALA A 70 -3.05 -3.17 9.64
CA ALA A 70 -2.30 -4.35 9.20
C ALA A 70 -2.77 -5.61 9.93
N LEU A 71 -3.01 -5.52 11.25
CA LEU A 71 -3.57 -6.62 12.05
C LEU A 71 -5.01 -7.00 11.63
N LYS A 72 -5.80 -6.03 11.15
CA LYS A 72 -7.14 -6.30 10.58
C LYS A 72 -7.07 -7.02 9.24
N MET A 73 -6.00 -6.82 8.47
CA MET A 73 -5.82 -7.45 7.15
C MET A 73 -5.25 -8.86 7.26
N ASP A 74 -4.34 -9.09 8.21
CA ASP A 74 -3.74 -10.39 8.43
C ASP A 74 -3.34 -10.56 9.91
N PRO A 75 -3.93 -11.53 10.62
CA PRO A 75 -3.66 -11.76 12.05
C PRO A 75 -2.24 -12.26 12.30
N GLU A 76 -1.53 -12.79 11.31
CA GLU A 76 -0.14 -13.25 11.44
C GLU A 76 0.84 -12.10 11.71
N TRP A 77 0.43 -10.85 11.46
CA TRP A 77 1.21 -9.67 11.84
C TRP A 77 1.21 -9.40 13.35
N SER A 78 0.43 -10.15 14.14
CA SER A 78 0.46 -10.08 15.59
C SER A 78 1.86 -10.39 16.14
N GLY A 79 2.38 -9.51 17.00
CA GLY A 79 3.70 -9.65 17.60
C GLY A 79 4.90 -9.38 16.66
N ARG A 80 4.70 -9.21 15.35
CA ARG A 80 5.78 -8.87 14.41
C ARG A 80 6.06 -7.37 14.39
N ILE A 81 7.32 -7.02 14.11
CA ILE A 81 7.68 -5.65 13.73
C ILE A 81 7.37 -5.51 12.25
N PHE A 82 6.51 -4.54 11.91
CA PHE A 82 5.98 -4.37 10.56
C PHE A 82 6.19 -2.95 10.07
N PHE A 83 6.65 -2.83 8.82
CA PHE A 83 6.99 -1.57 8.18
C PHE A 83 6.19 -1.39 6.88
N PRO A 84 4.96 -0.85 6.96
CA PRO A 84 4.08 -0.74 5.78
C PRO A 84 4.72 0.03 4.62
N GLU A 85 5.47 1.08 4.91
CA GLU A 85 6.20 1.88 3.92
C GLU A 85 7.31 1.10 3.23
N VAL A 86 8.08 0.30 3.97
CA VAL A 86 9.15 -0.51 3.37
C VAL A 86 8.55 -1.62 2.54
N GLN A 87 7.52 -2.29 3.07
CA GLN A 87 6.82 -3.35 2.35
C GLN A 87 6.32 -2.84 1.00
N ILE A 88 5.55 -1.74 0.97
CA ILE A 88 4.98 -1.24 -0.29
C ILE A 88 6.05 -0.86 -1.33
N ILE A 89 7.16 -0.27 -0.89
CA ILE A 89 8.30 0.06 -1.77
C ILE A 89 8.91 -1.23 -2.32
N THR A 90 9.19 -2.22 -1.46
CA THR A 90 9.76 -3.50 -1.92
C THR A 90 8.82 -4.23 -2.88
N GLU A 91 7.51 -4.12 -2.68
CA GLU A 91 6.52 -4.74 -3.54
C GLU A 91 6.44 -4.07 -4.91
N TRP A 92 6.47 -2.73 -4.99
CA TRP A 92 6.58 -2.05 -6.28
C TRP A 92 7.87 -2.40 -7.02
N LEU A 93 9.01 -2.43 -6.35
CA LEU A 93 10.28 -2.82 -6.97
C LEU A 93 10.24 -4.27 -7.46
N ARG A 94 9.58 -5.16 -6.72
CA ARG A 94 9.36 -6.56 -7.12
C ARG A 94 8.50 -6.66 -8.38
N VAL A 95 7.42 -5.87 -8.46
CA VAL A 95 6.55 -5.78 -9.64
C VAL A 95 7.34 -5.31 -10.86
N VAL A 96 8.11 -4.22 -10.73
CA VAL A 96 8.97 -3.72 -11.81
C VAL A 96 9.98 -4.78 -12.26
N ARG A 97 10.62 -5.47 -11.30
CA ARG A 97 11.59 -6.54 -11.62
C ARG A 97 10.97 -7.68 -12.43
N ARG A 98 9.78 -8.13 -12.03
CA ARG A 98 9.03 -9.25 -12.65
C ARG A 98 8.34 -8.87 -13.97
N SER A 99 8.17 -7.59 -14.25
CA SER A 99 7.53 -7.14 -15.48
C SER A 99 8.31 -7.54 -16.74
N HIS A 100 7.60 -7.58 -17.87
CA HIS A 100 8.17 -7.87 -19.19
C HIS A 100 8.82 -6.64 -19.85
N LEU A 101 8.94 -5.53 -19.11
CA LEU A 101 9.53 -4.29 -19.59
C LEU A 101 11.00 -4.44 -19.97
N GLY A 102 11.46 -3.62 -20.93
CA GLY A 102 12.88 -3.51 -21.26
C GLY A 102 13.69 -2.84 -20.13
N PRO A 103 15.03 -2.97 -20.12
CA PRO A 103 15.89 -2.41 -19.06
C PRO A 103 15.69 -0.90 -18.86
N ALA A 104 15.54 -0.13 -19.95
CA ALA A 104 15.32 1.31 -19.90
C ALA A 104 13.98 1.67 -19.24
N GLU A 105 12.92 0.92 -19.53
CA GLU A 105 11.60 1.10 -18.92
C GLU A 105 11.62 0.73 -17.44
N LYS A 106 12.27 -0.38 -17.08
CA LYS A 106 12.48 -0.78 -15.69
C LYS A 106 13.21 0.32 -14.92
N ALA A 107 14.27 0.90 -15.49
CA ALA A 107 14.98 2.03 -14.87
C ALA A 107 14.06 3.24 -14.67
N ARG A 108 13.20 3.59 -15.65
CA ARG A 108 12.20 4.66 -15.50
C ARG A 108 11.20 4.38 -14.38
N CYS A 109 10.73 3.15 -14.24
CA CYS A 109 9.82 2.75 -13.17
C CYS A 109 10.51 2.80 -11.80
N VAL A 110 11.74 2.29 -11.68
CA VAL A 110 12.52 2.38 -10.44
C VAL A 110 12.77 3.86 -10.07
N ALA A 111 13.10 4.71 -11.05
CA ALA A 111 13.24 6.14 -10.82
C ALA A 111 11.92 6.79 -10.38
N ALA A 112 10.77 6.35 -10.91
CA ALA A 112 9.47 6.83 -10.46
C ALA A 112 9.18 6.46 -9.00
N VAL A 113 9.51 5.23 -8.58
CA VAL A 113 9.45 4.80 -7.17
C VAL A 113 10.38 5.67 -6.32
N GLY A 114 11.62 5.89 -6.75
CA GLY A 114 12.59 6.75 -6.06
C GLY A 114 12.08 8.18 -5.88
N ARG A 115 11.56 8.81 -6.95
CA ARG A 115 10.95 10.15 -6.89
C ARG A 115 9.78 10.21 -5.90
N LYS A 116 8.94 9.17 -5.87
CA LYS A 116 7.81 9.09 -4.93
C LYS A 116 8.31 9.02 -3.49
N VAL A 117 9.34 8.22 -3.22
CA VAL A 117 9.98 8.07 -1.91
C VAL A 117 10.62 9.37 -1.45
N ALA A 118 11.29 10.09 -2.35
CA ALA A 118 12.01 11.34 -2.06
C ALA A 118 11.10 12.55 -1.77
N GLN A 119 9.78 12.47 -2.00
CA GLN A 119 8.87 13.56 -1.62
C GLN A 119 8.98 13.84 -0.11
N PRO A 120 9.01 15.10 0.36
CA PRO A 120 9.25 15.42 1.78
C PRO A 120 8.31 14.72 2.76
N ASP A 121 7.01 14.67 2.45
CA ASP A 121 5.99 13.98 3.24
C ASP A 121 6.22 12.46 3.38
N ASN A 122 6.98 11.91 2.45
CA ASN A 122 7.19 10.48 2.27
C ASN A 122 8.52 10.08 2.87
N LEU A 123 9.55 10.88 2.62
CA LEU A 123 10.86 10.79 3.24
C LEU A 123 10.76 11.00 4.76
N GLY A 124 9.96 11.96 5.23
CA GLY A 124 9.71 12.15 6.66
C GLY A 124 9.07 10.93 7.35
N LYS A 125 8.26 10.15 6.63
CA LYS A 125 7.69 8.88 7.14
C LYS A 125 8.71 7.75 7.21
N LEU A 126 9.80 7.86 6.45
CA LEU A 126 10.90 6.90 6.44
C LEU A 126 12.00 7.28 7.45
N LEU A 127 12.22 8.57 7.71
CA LEU A 127 13.36 9.04 8.51
C LEU A 127 13.03 9.38 9.97
N LEU A 128 11.82 9.87 10.28
CA LEU A 128 11.45 10.28 11.64
C LEU A 128 10.79 9.12 12.40
N PRO A 129 11.03 8.90 13.71
CA PRO A 129 10.34 7.91 14.57
C PRO A 129 8.98 8.39 15.13
N GLY A 130 8.05 7.49 15.49
CA GLY A 130 6.61 7.79 15.69
C GLY A 130 5.61 6.66 15.32
N PRO A 131 4.29 6.85 15.56
CA PRO A 131 3.28 5.77 15.44
C PRO A 131 3.02 5.31 13.98
N ASN A 132 3.62 5.99 13.01
CA ASN A 132 3.36 5.85 11.59
C ASN A 132 4.63 5.62 10.75
N ASN A 133 5.77 5.26 11.36
CA ASN A 133 7.09 5.28 10.72
C ASN A 133 8.08 4.18 11.20
N TYR A 134 9.33 4.30 10.71
CA TYR A 134 10.36 3.32 10.35
C TYR A 134 10.81 2.26 11.35
N LEU A 135 10.54 2.38 12.65
CA LEU A 135 11.01 1.40 13.65
C LEU A 135 9.86 0.73 14.42
N GLY A 136 8.61 1.09 14.15
CA GLY A 136 7.48 0.65 14.98
C GLY A 136 7.61 1.10 16.45
N LEU A 137 8.61 1.94 16.74
CA LEU A 137 8.89 2.53 18.04
C LEU A 137 7.89 3.65 18.26
N ASN A 138 6.79 3.29 18.90
CA ASN A 138 5.93 4.28 19.52
C ASN A 138 6.57 4.64 20.87
N LEU A 139 7.46 5.64 20.87
CA LEU A 139 8.12 6.17 22.08
C LEU A 139 7.12 6.69 23.12
N SER A 140 5.86 6.88 22.71
CA SER A 140 4.73 7.31 23.55
C SER A 140 3.94 6.13 24.16
N ARG A 141 4.23 4.88 23.79
CA ARG A 141 3.45 3.70 24.24
C ARG A 141 4.03 3.14 25.54
N ARG A 142 3.43 3.51 26.68
CA ARG A 142 3.47 2.68 27.89
C ARG A 142 2.89 1.29 27.56
N ARG A 143 3.51 0.22 28.10
CA ARG A 143 3.11 -1.19 27.89
C ARG A 143 1.59 -1.35 28.03
N PRO A 144 0.91 -2.09 27.14
CA PRO A 144 -0.51 -2.39 27.35
C PRO A 144 -0.65 -3.18 28.65
N ALA A 145 -1.53 -2.71 29.55
CA ALA A 145 -1.91 -3.47 30.73
C ALA A 145 -2.47 -4.83 30.26
N ARG A 146 -1.96 -5.92 30.84
CA ARG A 146 -2.41 -7.29 30.54
C ARG A 146 -3.94 -7.31 30.63
N LEU A 147 -4.61 -7.69 29.54
CA LEU A 147 -6.04 -8.00 29.58
C LEU A 147 -6.21 -9.16 30.56
N LYS A 148 -6.84 -8.92 31.71
CA LYS A 148 -7.36 -10.00 32.56
C LYS A 148 -8.48 -10.67 31.76
N ARG A 149 -8.24 -11.91 31.34
CA ARG A 149 -9.31 -12.80 30.86
C ARG A 149 -10.34 -12.93 31.99
N ARG A 150 -11.60 -12.62 31.67
CA ARG A 150 -12.76 -13.03 32.45
C ARG A 150 -13.37 -14.25 31.78
#